data_AF-A0A257QJA9-F1
#
_entry.id   AF-A0A257QJA9-F1
#
_cell.length_a   1.000
_cell.length_b   1.000
_cell.length_c   1.000
_cell.angle_alpha   90.00
_cell.angle_beta   90.00
_cell.angle_gamma   90.00
#
_symmetry.space_group_name_H-M   'P 1'
#
loop_
_entity.id
_entity.type
_entity.pdbx_description
1 polymer ?
#
loop_
_entity_poly.entity_id
_entity_poly.type
_entity_poly.pdbx_seq_one_letter_code
_entity_poly.pdbx_strand_id
1 'polypeptide(L)' 'TSLQNTLDLLPAVPPHKRVITESGILKIEDVALMRQHKVDAFLIGEAFMRAKEPGIALRDLFEAE' A
#
# COMPACT_ATOMS: atom_id res chain seq x y z
N THR A 1 -2.79 3.39 -12.51
CA THR A 1 -2.92 4.14 -11.25
C THR A 1 -1.55 4.37 -10.66
N SER A 2 -1.29 5.50 -9.99
CA SER A 2 0.04 5.88 -9.50
C SER A 2 0.06 6.04 -7.97
N LEU A 3 1.09 5.50 -7.33
CA LEU A 3 1.39 5.71 -5.90
C LEU A 3 1.57 7.19 -5.54
N GLN A 4 2.06 7.98 -6.50
CA GLN A 4 2.29 9.42 -6.34
C GLN A 4 1.03 10.18 -5.93
N ASN A 5 -0.15 9.73 -6.38
CA ASN A 5 -1.42 10.36 -6.04
C ASN A 5 -1.65 10.42 -4.52
N THR A 6 -1.30 9.36 -3.79
CA THR A 6 -1.42 9.37 -2.32
C THR A 6 -0.44 10.39 -1.73
N LEU A 7 0.82 10.37 -2.18
CA LEU A 7 1.88 11.23 -1.67
C LEU A 7 1.57 12.72 -1.87
N ASP A 8 1.08 13.09 -3.05
CA ASP A 8 0.72 14.47 -3.38
C ASP A 8 -0.46 15.00 -2.54
N LEU A 9 -1.35 14.10 -2.11
CA LEU A 9 -2.53 14.44 -1.29
C LEU A 9 -2.24 14.47 0.21
N LEU A 10 -1.14 13.86 0.69
CA LEU A 10 -0.81 13.81 2.12
C LEU A 10 -0.84 15.18 2.82
N PRO A 11 -0.29 16.27 2.25
CA PRO A 11 -0.31 17.58 2.92
C PRO A 11 -1.72 18.14 3.15
N ALA A 12 -2.71 17.68 2.39
CA ALA A 12 -4.10 18.13 2.50
C ALA A 12 -4.93 17.31 3.53
N VAL A 13 -4.39 16.20 4.03
CA VAL A 13 -5.11 15.33 4.97
C VAL A 13 -5.00 15.87 6.40
N PRO A 14 -6.11 16.06 7.13
CA PRO A 14 -6.06 16.46 8.54
C PRO A 14 -5.30 15.44 9.40
N PRO A 15 -4.51 15.87 10.41
CA PRO A 15 -3.59 15.01 11.15
C PRO A 15 -4.25 13.90 11.99
N HIS A 16 -5.57 13.96 12.21
CA HIS A 16 -6.33 12.98 12.97
C HIS A 16 -7.07 11.97 12.08
N LYS A 17 -6.90 12.04 10.76
CA LYS A 17 -7.49 11.11 9.80
C LYS A 17 -6.48 10.02 9.46
N ARG A 18 -6.93 8.77 9.41
CA ARG A 18 -6.13 7.66 8.89
C ARG A 18 -6.18 7.70 7.36
N VAL A 19 -5.02 7.78 6.74
CA VAL A 19 -4.86 7.60 5.30
C VAL A 19 -4.87 6.11 4.99
N ILE A 20 -5.69 5.69 4.03
CA ILE A 20 -5.67 4.36 3.44
C ILE A 20 -5.30 4.56 1.97
N THR A 21 -4.15 4.05 1.55
CA THR A 21 -3.79 4.07 0.13
C THR A 21 -4.44 2.90 -0.58
N GLU A 22 -4.95 3.14 -1.77
CA GLU A 22 -5.66 2.14 -2.57
C GLU A 22 -5.03 2.06 -3.97
N SER A 23 -4.96 0.84 -4.50
CA SER A 23 -4.46 0.54 -5.85
C SER A 23 -2.97 0.79 -6.09
N GLY A 24 -2.37 0.05 -7.02
CA GLY A 24 -0.99 0.27 -7.47
C GLY A 24 0.12 -0.27 -6.56
N ILE A 25 -0.24 -0.97 -5.47
CA ILE A 25 0.70 -1.69 -4.60
C ILE A 25 0.90 -3.09 -5.17
N LEU A 26 2.07 -3.38 -5.72
CA LEU A 26 2.36 -4.64 -6.42
C LEU A 26 3.61 -5.34 -5.90
N LYS A 27 4.51 -4.63 -5.23
CA LYS A 27 5.80 -5.14 -4.74
C LYS A 27 6.15 -4.53 -3.38
N ILE A 28 7.09 -5.15 -2.68
CA ILE A 28 7.46 -4.76 -1.31
C ILE A 28 8.02 -3.33 -1.24
N GLU A 29 8.65 -2.85 -2.33
CA GLU A 29 9.16 -1.50 -2.43
C GLU A 29 8.04 -0.45 -2.44
N ASP A 30 6.85 -0.80 -2.95
CA ASP A 30 5.69 0.09 -2.95
C ASP A 30 5.17 0.27 -1.52
N VAL A 31 5.11 -0.83 -0.75
CA VAL A 31 4.76 -0.82 0.67
C VAL A 31 5.79 -0.02 1.46
N ALA A 32 7.08 -0.23 1.20
CA ALA A 32 8.16 0.51 1.86
C ALA A 32 8.07 2.02 1.59
N LEU A 33 7.83 2.42 0.34
CA LEU A 33 7.65 3.82 -0.05
C LEU A 33 6.49 4.49 0.73
N MET A 34 5.35 3.81 0.85
CA MET A 34 4.20 4.33 1.60
C MET A 34 4.48 4.44 3.10
N ARG A 35 5.10 3.43 3.70
CA ARG A 35 5.50 3.45 5.12
C ARG A 35 6.51 4.54 5.43
N GLN A 36 7.46 4.83 4.52
CA GLN A 36 8.38 5.97 4.66
C GLN A 36 7.65 7.32 4.77
N HIS A 37 6.45 7.43 4.20
CA HIS A 37 5.59 8.60 4.25
C HIS A 37 4.48 8.48 5.31
N LYS A 38 4.59 7.54 6.26
CA LYS A 38 3.61 7.30 7.35
C LYS A 38 2.22 6.88 6.86
N VAL A 39 2.15 6.22 5.70
CA VAL A 39 0.94 5.57 5.21
C VAL A 39 1.03 4.07 5.52
N ASP A 40 0.36 3.67 6.60
CA ASP A 40 0.45 2.31 7.15
C ASP A 40 -0.77 1.43 6.85
N ALA A 41 -1.80 1.98 6.19
CA ALA A 41 -3.02 1.25 5.85
C ALA A 41 -3.20 1.18 4.32
N PHE A 42 -3.58 -0.01 3.85
CA PHE A 42 -3.59 -0.37 2.44
C PHE A 42 -4.89 -1.10 2.10
N LEU A 43 -5.46 -0.80 0.93
CA LEU A 43 -6.49 -1.61 0.30
C LEU A 43 -5.95 -2.19 -1.02
N ILE A 44 -5.75 -3.50 -1.04
CA ILE A 44 -5.12 -4.22 -2.15
C ILE A 44 -6.02 -5.38 -2.55
N GLY A 45 -6.47 -5.37 -3.81
CA GLY A 45 -7.34 -6.42 -4.35
C GLY A 45 -6.63 -7.23 -5.42
N GLU A 46 -6.45 -6.63 -6.61
CA GLU A 46 -6.02 -7.32 -7.83
C GLU A 46 -4.76 -8.19 -7.65
N ALA A 47 -3.73 -7.68 -6.95
CA ALA A 47 -2.49 -8.41 -6.71
C ALA A 47 -2.73 -9.76 -6.00
N PHE A 48 -3.65 -9.78 -5.03
CA PHE A 48 -3.99 -10.98 -4.26
C PHE A 48 -5.03 -11.85 -4.95
N MET A 49 -6.01 -11.26 -5.64
CA MET A 49 -7.06 -12.01 -6.35
C MET A 49 -6.54 -12.79 -7.56
N ARG A 50 -5.40 -12.40 -8.12
CA ARG A 50 -4.72 -13.13 -9.20
C ARG A 50 -3.73 -14.18 -8.70
N ALA A 51 -3.36 -14.15 -7.42
CA ALA A 51 -2.42 -15.11 -6.85
C ALA A 51 -3.10 -16.47 -6.62
N LYS A 52 -2.35 -17.56 -6.82
CA LYS A 52 -2.83 -18.91 -6.51
C LYS A 52 -3.16 -19.08 -5.01
N GLU A 53 -2.30 -18.52 -4.16
CA GLU A 53 -2.42 -18.55 -2.70
C GLU A 53 -2.37 -17.10 -2.16
N PRO A 54 -3.52 -16.41 -2.06
CA PRO A 54 -3.56 -14.98 -1.72
C PRO A 54 -2.91 -14.65 -0.37
N GLY A 55 -2.99 -15.54 0.62
CA GLY A 55 -2.36 -15.36 1.93
C GLY A 55 -0.82 -15.37 1.87
N ILE A 56 -0.24 -16.19 0.99
CA ILE A 56 1.22 -16.19 0.75
C ILE A 56 1.62 -14.90 0.05
N ALA A 57 0.89 -14.50 -0.99
CA ALA A 57 1.16 -13.24 -1.68
C ALA A 57 1.04 -12.01 -0.75
N LEU A 58 0.09 -12.02 0.19
CA LEU A 58 -0.01 -11.00 1.24
C LEU A 58 1.22 -10.99 2.13
N ARG A 59 1.63 -12.16 2.63
CA ARG A 59 2.82 -12.28 3.48
C ARG A 59 4.06 -11.76 2.76
N ASP A 60 4.30 -12.24 1.55
CA ASP A 60 5.48 -11.88 0.74
C ASP A 60 5.50 -10.38 0.39
N LEU A 61 4.33 -9.72 0.31
CA LEU A 61 4.24 -8.29 0.04
C LEU A 61 4.56 -7.41 1.27
N PHE A 62 4.35 -7.92 2.49
CA PHE A 62 4.45 -7.14 3.73
C PHE A 62 5.58 -7.56 4.68
N GLU A 63 6.10 -8.77 4.52
CA GLU A 63 7.20 -9.33 5.30
C GLU A 63 8.45 -9.41 4.41
N ALA A 64 9.37 -8.47 4.57
CA ALA A 64 10.76 -8.68 4.17
C ALA A 64 11.39 -9.54 5.27
N GLU A 65 12.05 -10.64 4.91
CA GLU A 65 13.02 -11.30 5.80
C GLU A 65 14.09 -10.31 6.27
#